data_AF-A0A7X5RE13-F1
#
_entry.id   AF-A0A7X5RE13-F1
#
_cell.length_a   1.000
_cell.length_b   1.000
_cell.length_c   1.000
_cell.angle_alpha   90.00
_cell.angle_beta   90.00
_cell.angle_gamma   90.00
#
_symmetry.space_group_name_H-M   'P 1'
#
loop_
_entity.id
_entity.type
_entity.pdbx_description
1 polymer ?
#
loop_
_entity_poly.entity_id
_entity_poly.type
_entity_poly.pdbx_seq_one_letter_code
_entity_poly.pdbx_strand_id
1 'polypeptide(L)'
;MDITKFEPFGQICTKELPNEIDKILHAATGKNACAIGFITTDDFYGCYLTWDYTKNIQEYYNWENGLNPGFLYQPLADIVDHCKEIDFCNPSDEKWEFAKALLGVLDKSIKQIPDEIFQKNGFQREKILFFSTMGDGDYVGEMLDSSVKLFNTPKTLETYGIK
;
A
#
# COMPACT_ATOMS: atom_id res chain seq x y z
N MET A 1 -16.08 -1.75 11.73
CA MET A 1 -15.43 -3.00 11.30
C MET A 1 -14.72 -3.67 12.47
N ASP A 2 -14.77 -4.99 12.61
CA ASP A 2 -13.91 -5.72 13.54
C ASP A 2 -12.50 -5.86 12.93
N ILE A 3 -11.55 -5.07 13.43
CA ILE A 3 -10.17 -5.05 12.92
C ILE A 3 -9.42 -6.35 13.17
N THR A 4 -9.90 -7.21 14.08
CA THR A 4 -9.26 -8.51 14.35
C THR A 4 -9.34 -9.45 13.15
N LYS A 5 -10.33 -9.27 12.26
CA LYS A 5 -10.43 -9.99 10.97
C LYS A 5 -9.18 -9.79 10.09
N PHE A 6 -8.46 -8.68 10.25
CA PHE A 6 -7.23 -8.38 9.50
C PHE A 6 -5.95 -8.87 10.18
N GLU A 7 -6.00 -9.45 11.38
CA GLU A 7 -4.79 -9.89 12.08
C GLU A 7 -3.94 -10.88 11.27
N PRO A 8 -4.50 -11.94 10.65
CA PRO A 8 -3.72 -12.86 9.83
C PRO A 8 -3.06 -12.16 8.63
N PHE A 9 -3.80 -11.25 7.98
CA PHE A 9 -3.30 -10.44 6.87
C PHE A 9 -2.17 -9.50 7.31
N GLY A 10 -2.30 -8.86 8.48
CA GLY A 10 -1.25 -8.02 9.04
C GLY A 10 0.01 -8.81 9.39
N GLN A 11 -0.14 -10.00 9.99
CA GLN A 11 1.00 -10.86 10.33
C GLN A 11 1.78 -11.30 9.10
N ILE A 12 1.09 -11.73 8.03
CA ILE A 12 1.77 -12.12 6.80
C ILE A 12 2.40 -10.92 6.08
N CYS A 13 1.74 -9.75 6.08
CA CYS A 13 2.34 -8.52 5.57
C CYS A 13 3.62 -8.15 6.32
N THR A 14 3.61 -8.10 7.65
CA THR A 14 4.81 -7.81 8.45
C THR A 14 5.96 -8.77 8.14
N LYS A 15 5.67 -10.04 7.85
CA LYS A 15 6.68 -11.06 7.56
C LYS A 15 7.24 -10.97 6.14
N GLU A 16 6.38 -10.81 5.14
CA GLU A 16 6.75 -10.96 3.73
C GLU A 16 7.05 -9.63 3.03
N LEU A 17 6.39 -8.53 3.44
CA LEU A 17 6.58 -7.20 2.84
C LEU A 17 8.03 -6.73 2.85
N PRO A 18 8.82 -6.86 3.94
CA PRO A 18 10.21 -6.43 3.95
C PRO A 18 11.03 -7.02 2.80
N ASN A 19 10.81 -8.29 2.47
CA ASN A 19 11.55 -8.97 1.40
C ASN A 19 11.18 -8.43 0.00
N GLU A 20 9.91 -8.10 -0.24
CA GLU A 20 9.51 -7.51 -1.53
C GLU A 20 10.00 -6.07 -1.67
N ILE A 21 9.92 -5.28 -0.59
CA ILE A 21 10.47 -3.92 -0.59
C ILE A 21 11.98 -3.93 -0.82
N ASP A 22 12.71 -4.89 -0.23
CA ASP A 22 14.13 -5.05 -0.48
C ASP A 22 14.46 -5.27 -1.96
N LYS A 23 13.72 -6.17 -2.63
CA LYS A 23 13.91 -6.43 -4.07
C LYS A 23 13.62 -5.18 -4.92
N ILE A 24 12.53 -4.46 -4.62
CA ILE A 24 12.17 -3.23 -5.31
C ILE A 24 13.27 -2.18 -5.17
N LEU A 25 13.75 -1.96 -3.94
CA LEU A 25 14.79 -0.96 -3.68
C LEU A 25 16.15 -1.36 -4.24
N HIS A 26 16.48 -2.65 -4.25
CA HIS A 26 17.68 -3.16 -4.89
C HIS A 26 17.70 -2.85 -6.39
N ALA A 27 16.57 -3.06 -7.08
CA ALA A 27 16.41 -2.68 -8.49
C ALA A 27 16.43 -1.15 -8.69
N ALA A 28 16.09 -0.37 -7.66
CA ALA A 28 16.13 1.08 -7.64
C ALA A 28 17.50 1.68 -7.30
N THR A 29 18.56 0.87 -7.17
CA THR A 29 19.90 1.36 -6.78
C THR A 29 20.36 2.51 -7.69
N GLY A 30 20.76 3.63 -7.08
CA GLY A 30 21.20 4.84 -7.78
C GLY A 30 20.07 5.79 -8.22
N LYS A 31 18.80 5.47 -7.93
CA LYS A 31 17.67 6.39 -8.14
C LYS A 31 17.54 7.36 -6.96
N ASN A 32 17.02 8.55 -7.23
CA ASN A 32 16.89 9.63 -6.24
C ASN A 32 15.57 9.60 -5.44
N ALA A 33 14.60 8.80 -5.89
CA ALA A 33 13.29 8.61 -5.30
C ALA A 33 12.75 7.23 -5.69
N CYS A 34 11.84 6.71 -4.88
CA CYS A 34 11.09 5.50 -5.18
C CYS A 34 9.70 5.60 -4.52
N ALA A 35 8.65 5.65 -5.33
CA ALA A 35 7.28 5.60 -4.86
C ALA A 35 6.75 4.17 -5.01
N ILE A 36 6.11 3.64 -3.98
CA ILE A 36 5.61 2.26 -3.92
C ILE A 36 4.13 2.30 -3.54
N GLY A 37 3.28 1.74 -4.42
CA GLY A 37 1.84 1.69 -4.27
C GLY A 37 1.32 0.30 -3.96
N PHE A 38 0.32 0.21 -3.09
CA PHE A 38 -0.52 -0.97 -2.90
C PHE A 38 -1.86 -0.71 -3.58
N ILE A 39 -2.10 -1.33 -4.72
CA ILE A 39 -3.30 -1.08 -5.51
C ILE A 39 -4.28 -2.21 -5.31
N THR A 40 -5.51 -1.90 -4.90
CA THR A 40 -6.59 -2.87 -4.82
C THR A 40 -7.50 -2.81 -6.03
N THR A 41 -8.24 -3.88 -6.29
CA THR A 41 -9.48 -3.75 -7.07
C THR A 41 -10.53 -3.00 -6.26
N ASP A 42 -11.54 -2.45 -6.92
CA ASP A 42 -12.65 -1.74 -6.27
C ASP A 42 -13.40 -2.61 -5.25
N ASP A 43 -13.46 -3.93 -5.48
CA ASP A 43 -14.11 -4.93 -4.62
C ASP A 43 -13.18 -5.62 -3.61
N PHE A 44 -11.90 -5.21 -3.55
CA PHE A 44 -10.84 -5.79 -2.72
C PHE A 44 -10.51 -7.28 -2.98
N TYR A 45 -11.02 -7.89 -4.04
CA TYR A 45 -10.57 -9.22 -4.52
C TYR A 45 -9.25 -9.18 -5.29
N GLY A 46 -8.48 -8.10 -5.19
CA GLY A 46 -7.15 -7.98 -5.70
C GLY A 46 -6.36 -6.98 -4.88
N CYS A 47 -5.08 -7.28 -4.65
CA CYS A 47 -4.14 -6.33 -4.10
C CYS A 47 -2.75 -6.62 -4.67
N TYR A 48 -2.14 -5.61 -5.28
CA TYR A 48 -0.85 -5.72 -5.94
C TYR A 48 0.08 -4.56 -5.56
N LEU A 49 1.39 -4.78 -5.73
CA LEU A 49 2.39 -3.73 -5.58
C LEU A 49 2.70 -3.12 -6.94
N THR A 50 2.88 -1.81 -6.97
CA THR A 50 3.41 -1.06 -8.10
C THR A 50 4.48 -0.10 -7.61
N TRP A 51 5.42 0.28 -8.47
CA TRP A 51 6.40 1.29 -8.11
C TRP A 51 6.92 2.05 -9.32
N ASP A 52 7.43 3.23 -9.04
CA ASP A 52 8.13 4.05 -10.01
C ASP A 52 9.23 4.88 -9.33
N TYR A 53 10.14 5.40 -10.13
CA TYR A 53 11.28 6.18 -9.66
C TYR A 53 11.05 7.69 -9.78
N THR A 54 9.88 8.11 -10.26
CA THR A 54 9.45 9.52 -10.21
C THR A 54 8.77 9.84 -8.88
N LYS A 55 8.41 11.11 -8.72
CA LYS A 55 7.64 11.60 -7.57
C LYS A 55 6.14 11.74 -7.90
N ASN A 56 5.72 11.35 -9.10
CA ASN A 56 4.35 11.58 -9.56
C ASN A 56 3.46 10.36 -9.29
N ILE A 57 2.84 10.32 -8.12
CA ILE A 57 1.87 9.27 -7.77
C ILE A 57 0.48 9.48 -8.37
N GLN A 58 0.20 10.65 -8.97
CA GLN A 58 -1.11 10.92 -9.58
C GLN A 58 -1.28 10.20 -10.92
N GLU A 59 -0.18 9.74 -11.52
CA GLU A 59 -0.16 8.96 -12.76
C GLU A 59 0.26 7.51 -12.51
N TYR A 60 -0.04 6.98 -11.32
CA TYR A 60 0.34 5.61 -10.94
C TYR A 60 -0.18 4.55 -11.92
N TYR A 61 -1.32 4.80 -12.58
CA TYR A 61 -1.94 3.92 -13.56
C TYR A 61 -1.11 3.79 -14.86
N ASN A 62 -0.12 4.65 -15.08
CA ASN A 62 0.82 4.57 -16.21
C ASN A 62 2.13 3.85 -15.85
N TRP A 63 2.30 3.40 -14.60
CA TRP A 63 3.55 2.81 -14.15
C TRP A 63 3.76 1.41 -14.74
N GLU A 64 4.97 1.16 -15.25
CA GLU A 64 5.30 -0.12 -15.87
C GLU A 64 5.64 -1.21 -14.86
N ASN A 65 6.14 -0.83 -13.68
CA ASN A 65 6.53 -1.82 -12.68
C ASN A 65 5.33 -2.23 -11.82
N GLY A 66 5.11 -3.54 -11.72
CA GLY A 66 4.11 -4.11 -10.84
C GLY A 66 4.39 -5.58 -10.54
N LEU A 67 3.91 -6.03 -9.38
CA LEU A 67 3.95 -7.44 -8.99
C LEU A 67 2.71 -7.79 -8.18
N ASN A 68 2.24 -9.03 -8.31
CA ASN A 68 1.05 -9.53 -7.62
C ASN A 68 1.49 -10.55 -6.55
N PRO A 69 1.96 -10.13 -5.37
CA PRO A 69 2.47 -11.07 -4.40
C PRO A 69 1.31 -11.82 -3.73
N GLY A 70 1.42 -13.14 -3.62
CA GLY A 70 0.35 -13.98 -3.10
C GLY A 70 -0.11 -13.61 -1.68
N PHE A 71 0.78 -13.04 -0.85
CA PHE A 71 0.45 -12.62 0.51
C PHE A 71 -0.45 -11.37 0.58
N LEU A 72 -0.51 -10.56 -0.49
CA LEU A 72 -1.43 -9.42 -0.57
C LEU A 72 -2.80 -9.83 -1.11
N TYR A 73 -2.83 -10.77 -2.05
CA TYR A 73 -4.07 -11.16 -2.72
C TYR A 73 -4.93 -12.11 -1.88
N GLN A 74 -4.53 -13.38 -1.76
CA GLN A 74 -5.42 -14.42 -1.23
C GLN A 74 -5.91 -14.12 0.19
N PRO A 75 -5.05 -13.69 1.14
CA PRO A 75 -5.52 -13.46 2.49
C PRO A 75 -6.43 -12.22 2.60
N LEU A 76 -6.36 -11.26 1.67
CA LEU A 76 -7.32 -10.14 1.62
C LEU A 76 -8.67 -10.63 1.08
N ALA A 77 -8.67 -11.40 -0.01
CA ALA A 77 -9.87 -11.99 -0.58
C ALA A 77 -10.59 -12.89 0.44
N ASP A 78 -9.84 -13.67 1.22
CA ASP A 78 -10.40 -14.47 2.31
C ASP A 78 -11.14 -13.58 3.33
N ILE A 79 -10.61 -12.40 3.68
CA ILE A 79 -11.30 -11.47 4.61
C ILE A 79 -12.58 -10.94 3.97
N VAL A 80 -12.55 -10.59 2.69
CA VAL A 80 -13.73 -10.13 1.93
C VAL A 80 -14.83 -11.19 1.96
N ASP A 81 -14.50 -12.46 1.70
CA ASP A 81 -15.42 -13.60 1.75
C ASP A 81 -16.10 -13.81 3.13
N HIS A 82 -15.42 -13.42 4.21
CA HIS A 82 -15.93 -13.51 5.58
C HIS A 82 -16.74 -12.27 6.01
N CYS A 83 -16.74 -11.19 5.22
CA CYS A 83 -17.49 -9.96 5.46
C CYS A 83 -18.76 -9.92 4.60
N LYS A 84 -19.59 -10.96 4.70
CA LYS A 84 -20.81 -11.15 3.90
C LYS A 84 -21.87 -10.05 4.09
N GLU A 85 -21.75 -9.30 5.17
CA GLU A 85 -22.61 -8.17 5.51
C GLU A 85 -22.31 -6.91 4.68
N ILE A 86 -21.16 -6.83 4.01
CA ILE A 86 -20.72 -5.67 3.26
C ILE A 86 -20.94 -5.90 1.77
N ASP A 87 -21.61 -4.95 1.13
CA ASP A 87 -21.62 -4.85 -0.32
C ASP A 87 -20.35 -4.14 -0.81
N PHE A 88 -19.43 -4.91 -1.37
CA PHE A 88 -18.19 -4.37 -1.94
C PHE A 88 -18.35 -3.87 -3.38
N CYS A 89 -19.48 -4.17 -4.04
CA CYS A 89 -19.73 -3.75 -5.43
C CYS A 89 -20.25 -2.31 -5.54
N ASN A 90 -20.65 -1.69 -4.42
CA ASN A 90 -21.21 -0.35 -4.39
C ASN A 90 -20.56 0.48 -3.28
N PRO A 91 -20.52 1.82 -3.42
CA PRO A 91 -20.01 2.68 -2.37
C PRO A 91 -20.92 2.62 -1.15
N SER A 92 -20.31 2.45 0.03
CA SER A 92 -20.98 2.41 1.32
C SER A 92 -20.03 2.82 2.45
N ASP A 93 -20.59 3.27 3.57
CA ASP A 93 -19.79 3.58 4.77
C ASP A 93 -19.04 2.33 5.25
N GLU A 94 -19.66 1.15 5.15
CA GLU A 94 -19.06 -0.13 5.50
C GLU A 94 -17.87 -0.49 4.58
N LYS A 95 -18.00 -0.31 3.26
CA LYS A 95 -16.90 -0.48 2.30
C LYS A 95 -15.74 0.47 2.62
N TRP A 96 -16.05 1.72 2.98
CA TRP A 96 -15.03 2.67 3.38
C TRP A 96 -14.36 2.33 4.72
N GLU A 97 -15.11 1.86 5.72
CA GLU A 97 -14.54 1.36 6.97
C GLU A 97 -13.62 0.15 6.73
N PHE A 98 -13.94 -0.72 5.77
CA PHE A 98 -13.05 -1.79 5.33
C PHE A 98 -11.75 -1.25 4.74
N ALA A 99 -11.83 -0.29 3.80
CA ALA A 99 -10.65 0.37 3.24
C ALA A 99 -9.76 0.95 4.35
N LYS A 100 -10.34 1.70 5.30
CA LYS A 100 -9.57 2.29 6.41
C LYS A 100 -8.91 1.24 7.30
N ALA A 101 -9.58 0.11 7.56
CA ALA A 101 -9.00 -1.00 8.31
C ALA A 101 -7.79 -1.61 7.57
N LEU A 102 -7.92 -1.83 6.25
CA LEU A 102 -6.82 -2.27 5.39
C LEU A 102 -5.65 -1.28 5.42
N LEU A 103 -5.92 0.02 5.25
CA LEU A 103 -4.89 1.06 5.33
C LEU A 103 -4.16 1.04 6.68
N GLY A 104 -4.88 0.90 7.80
CA GLY A 104 -4.24 0.79 9.12
C GLY A 104 -3.31 -0.41 9.27
N VAL A 105 -3.65 -1.54 8.65
CA VAL A 105 -2.83 -2.75 8.67
C VAL A 105 -1.59 -2.62 7.79
N LEU A 106 -1.75 -2.03 6.60
CA LEU A 106 -0.63 -1.69 5.72
C LEU A 106 0.32 -0.70 6.37
N ASP A 107 -0.20 0.37 6.99
CA ASP A 107 0.59 1.36 7.73
C ASP A 107 1.46 0.70 8.81
N LYS A 108 0.85 -0.14 9.64
CA LYS A 108 1.57 -0.89 10.67
C LYS A 108 2.67 -1.76 10.08
N SER A 109 2.38 -2.47 9.00
CA SER A 109 3.35 -3.34 8.31
C SER A 109 4.50 -2.53 7.72
N ILE A 110 4.20 -1.40 7.08
CA ILE A 110 5.16 -0.47 6.47
C ILE A 110 6.10 0.15 7.51
N LYS A 111 5.56 0.53 8.68
CA LYS A 111 6.33 1.11 9.80
C LYS A 111 7.21 0.07 10.52
N GLN A 112 6.90 -1.22 10.36
CA GLN A 112 7.68 -2.32 10.93
C GLN A 112 8.80 -2.82 10.00
N ILE A 113 8.87 -2.32 8.75
CA ILE A 113 9.98 -2.66 7.85
C ILE A 113 11.30 -2.17 8.48
N PRO A 114 12.29 -3.05 8.68
CA PRO A 114 13.56 -2.68 9.29
C PRO A 114 14.31 -1.60 8.51
N ASP A 115 14.90 -0.64 9.21
CA ASP A 115 15.60 0.48 8.59
C ASP A 115 16.81 0.03 7.76
N GLU A 116 17.40 -1.12 8.10
CA GLU A 116 18.53 -1.72 7.40
C GLU A 116 18.20 -2.02 5.93
N ILE A 117 16.93 -2.29 5.60
CA ILE A 117 16.49 -2.55 4.22
C ILE A 117 16.65 -1.31 3.35
N PHE A 118 16.36 -0.12 3.90
CA PHE A 118 16.54 1.13 3.16
C PHE A 118 18.02 1.48 3.05
N GLN A 119 18.74 1.40 4.18
CA GLN A 119 20.14 1.80 4.27
C GLN A 119 21.04 0.95 3.35
N LYS A 120 20.87 -0.38 3.34
CA LYS A 120 21.68 -1.27 2.50
C LYS A 120 21.47 -1.07 1.00
N ASN A 121 20.30 -0.56 0.60
CA ASN A 121 19.98 -0.20 -0.78
C ASN A 121 20.27 1.27 -1.11
N GLY A 122 20.93 2.01 -0.20
CA GLY A 122 21.34 3.40 -0.43
C GLY A 122 20.21 4.42 -0.35
N PHE A 123 19.06 4.05 0.20
CA PHE A 123 17.92 4.94 0.39
C PHE A 123 17.85 5.47 1.82
N GLN A 124 17.56 6.76 1.94
CA GLN A 124 16.96 7.30 3.16
C GLN A 124 15.46 7.02 3.14
N ARG A 125 14.86 6.70 4.30
CA ARG A 125 13.43 6.38 4.41
C ARG A 125 12.55 7.48 3.81
N GLU A 126 12.94 8.74 3.96
CA GLU A 126 12.16 9.90 3.48
C GLU A 126 12.23 10.11 1.97
N LYS A 127 13.12 9.38 1.27
CA LYS A 127 13.16 9.32 -0.20
C LYS A 127 12.20 8.27 -0.75
N ILE A 128 11.56 7.49 0.10
CA ILE A 128 10.60 6.47 -0.29
C ILE A 128 9.22 6.92 0.15
N LEU A 129 8.29 6.92 -0.79
CA LEU A 129 6.89 7.23 -0.52
C LEU A 129 6.06 5.97 -0.70
N PHE A 130 5.24 5.66 0.30
CA PHE A 130 4.27 4.58 0.23
C PHE A 130 2.87 5.15 0.02
N PHE A 131 2.04 4.50 -0.77
CA PHE A 131 0.61 4.85 -0.86
C PHE A 131 -0.23 3.62 -1.14
N SER A 132 -1.54 3.76 -1.03
CA SER A 132 -2.50 2.75 -1.45
C SER A 132 -3.72 3.40 -2.05
N THR A 133 -4.30 2.78 -3.07
CA THR A 133 -5.49 3.27 -3.76
C THR A 133 -6.19 2.10 -4.46
N MET A 134 -7.39 2.34 -4.96
CA MET A 134 -8.08 1.42 -5.86
C MET A 134 -7.62 1.70 -7.30
N GLY A 135 -7.51 0.68 -8.14
CA GLY A 135 -7.17 0.88 -9.55
C GLY A 135 -8.25 1.63 -10.34
N ASP A 136 -9.49 1.52 -9.88
CA ASP A 136 -10.69 2.18 -10.40
C ASP A 136 -11.77 2.25 -9.31
N GLY A 137 -12.95 2.80 -9.64
CA GLY A 137 -14.12 2.72 -8.77
C GLY A 137 -14.26 3.87 -7.76
N ASP A 138 -14.84 3.53 -6.61
CA ASP A 138 -15.59 4.48 -5.78
C ASP A 138 -14.73 5.37 -4.87
N TYR A 139 -13.52 4.93 -4.53
CA TYR A 139 -12.68 5.58 -3.50
C TYR A 139 -11.22 5.78 -3.92
N VAL A 140 -10.94 5.82 -5.23
CA VAL A 140 -9.57 5.98 -5.76
C VAL A 140 -8.87 7.17 -5.12
N GLY A 141 -9.50 8.35 -5.17
CA GLY A 141 -8.92 9.59 -4.63
C GLY A 141 -8.83 9.60 -3.11
N GLU A 142 -9.92 9.23 -2.44
CA GLU A 142 -10.03 9.21 -0.99
C GLU A 142 -9.02 8.26 -0.35
N MET A 143 -8.84 7.08 -0.93
CA MET A 143 -7.88 6.08 -0.46
C MET A 143 -6.45 6.52 -0.72
N LEU A 144 -6.17 7.13 -1.88
CA LEU A 144 -4.85 7.70 -2.20
C LEU A 144 -4.47 8.79 -1.20
N ASP A 145 -5.36 9.77 -0.99
CA ASP A 145 -5.09 10.91 -0.10
C ASP A 145 -4.94 10.47 1.36
N SER A 146 -5.77 9.53 1.80
CA SER A 146 -5.73 8.99 3.17
C SER A 146 -4.46 8.19 3.41
N SER A 147 -4.08 7.31 2.47
CA SER A 147 -2.93 6.42 2.61
C SER A 147 -1.60 7.18 2.59
N VAL A 148 -1.46 8.18 1.69
CA VAL A 148 -0.24 8.99 1.59
C VAL A 148 0.04 9.70 2.92
N LYS A 149 -0.99 10.27 3.55
CA LYS A 149 -0.84 10.95 4.85
C LYS A 149 -0.60 9.97 5.99
N LEU A 150 -1.16 8.78 5.92
CA LEU A 150 -1.05 7.77 6.97
C LEU A 150 0.32 7.09 6.98
N PHE A 151 0.81 6.68 5.82
CA PHE A 151 1.98 5.81 5.68
C PHE A 151 3.31 6.54 5.80
N ASN A 152 3.31 7.85 5.57
CA ASN A 152 4.53 8.63 5.37
C ASN A 152 4.73 9.68 6.45
N THR A 153 5.99 10.00 6.71
CA THR A 153 6.35 11.10 7.60
C THR A 153 6.13 12.45 6.90
N PRO A 154 5.93 13.56 7.65
CA PRO A 154 5.84 14.89 7.06
C PRO A 154 7.04 15.25 6.16
N LYS A 155 8.24 14.79 6.52
CA LYS A 155 9.47 15.03 5.74
C LYS A 155 9.48 14.27 4.41
N THR A 156 8.89 13.07 4.37
CA THR A 156 8.65 12.34 3.12
C THR A 156 7.69 13.13 2.23
N LEU A 157 6.56 13.60 2.78
CA LEU A 157 5.55 14.35 2.02
C LEU A 157 6.15 15.63 1.42
N GLU A 158 6.90 16.40 2.20
CA GLU A 158 7.62 17.58 1.73
C GLU A 158 8.61 17.25 0.60
N THR A 159 9.35 16.14 0.72
CA THR A 159 10.27 15.68 -0.31
C THR A 159 9.57 15.39 -1.64
N TYR A 160 8.31 14.94 -1.59
CA TYR A 160 7.47 14.65 -2.75
C TYR A 160 6.59 15.83 -3.19
N GLY A 161 6.66 16.97 -2.48
CA GLY A 161 5.86 18.16 -2.81
C GLY A 161 4.37 18.02 -2.45
N ILE A 162 4.04 17.08 -1.56
CA ILE A 162 2.67 16.81 -1.12
C ILE A 162 2.42 17.61 0.17
N LYS A 163 1.29 18.32 0.21
CA LYS A 163 0.89 19.18 1.32
C LYS A 163 -0.12 18.51 2.24
#